data_AF-A0AB34IP08-F1
#
_entry.id   AF-A0AB34IP08-F1
#
_cell.length_a   1.000
_cell.length_b   1.000
_cell.length_c   1.000
_cell.angle_alpha   90.00
_cell.angle_beta   90.00
_cell.angle_gamma   90.00
#
_symmetry.space_group_name_H-M   'P 1'
#
loop_
_entity.id
_entity.type
_entity.pdbx_description
1 polymer ?
#
loop_
_entity_poly.entity_id
_entity_poly.type
_entity_poly.pdbx_seq_one_letter_code
_entity_poly.pdbx_strand_id
1 'polypeptide(L)'
;PFCLQACAEALQEPEGAERLKVRFAALRLLRALGGFFTLVPLDAASPIVEQLHAILPLLIVHSCHTDAATRRVYSEALAAVEPLLRVKTWLTDCDAISDVGCNEHTTQLQAAVAALEAGHKARLEAYVDGTAMQLAASKEAHVRACAALFTGLLLDALPEERIEAHLRAASNLIAALRDPDPRVRALAARAAGAAKLTGARP
;
A
#
# COMPACT_ATOMS: atom_id res chain seq x y z
N PRO A 1 19.34 7.04 10.50
CA PRO A 1 18.21 7.99 10.55
C PRO A 1 18.08 8.83 9.26
N PHE A 2 19.08 9.64 8.90
CA PHE A 2 19.05 10.54 7.73
C PHE A 2 18.77 9.83 6.40
N CYS A 3 19.34 8.64 6.18
CA CYS A 3 19.17 7.88 4.95
C CYS A 3 17.73 7.38 4.72
N LEU A 4 17.01 7.00 5.78
CA LEU A 4 15.63 6.49 5.66
C LEU A 4 14.63 7.61 5.45
N GLN A 5 14.86 8.75 6.10
CA GLN A 5 14.05 9.95 5.90
C GLN A 5 14.14 10.43 4.44
N ALA A 6 15.36 10.54 3.91
CA ALA A 6 15.55 10.89 2.50
C ALA A 6 14.92 9.86 1.54
N CYS A 7 14.90 8.57 1.91
CA CYS A 7 14.18 7.56 1.13
C CYS A 7 12.68 7.76 1.17
N ALA A 8 12.11 8.02 2.35
CA ALA A 8 10.67 8.23 2.51
C ALA A 8 10.19 9.48 1.76
N GLU A 9 10.93 10.58 1.89
CA GLU A 9 10.68 11.82 1.15
C GLU A 9 10.75 11.58 -0.37
N ALA A 10 11.80 10.92 -0.85
CA ALA A 10 11.95 10.61 -2.27
C ALA A 10 10.85 9.68 -2.83
N LEU A 11 10.31 8.80 -2.00
CA LEU A 11 9.21 7.91 -2.39
C LEU A 11 7.87 8.64 -2.47
N GLN A 12 7.62 9.63 -1.60
CA GLN A 12 6.36 10.37 -1.54
C GLN A 12 6.22 11.46 -2.61
N GLU A 13 7.31 11.92 -3.23
CA GLU A 13 7.23 12.93 -4.29
C GLU A 13 6.52 12.43 -5.57
N PRO A 14 5.72 13.26 -6.27
CA PRO A 14 4.96 12.86 -7.46
C PRO A 14 5.84 12.46 -8.67
N GLU A 15 5.30 11.58 -9.53
CA GLU A 15 6.03 10.87 -10.59
C GLU A 15 6.63 11.77 -11.70
N GLY A 16 7.92 11.54 -12.00
CA GLY A 16 8.67 12.04 -13.16
C GLY A 16 9.83 11.09 -13.53
N ALA A 17 10.23 11.05 -14.81
CA ALA A 17 11.20 10.08 -15.34
C ALA A 17 12.58 10.11 -14.65
N GLU A 18 13.06 11.30 -14.26
CA GLU A 18 14.28 11.50 -13.46
C GLU A 18 14.14 10.96 -12.02
N ARG A 19 12.93 10.98 -11.46
CA ARG A 19 12.64 10.62 -10.06
C ARG A 19 12.39 9.14 -9.85
N LEU A 20 12.02 8.38 -10.90
CA LEU A 20 11.99 6.91 -10.86
C LEU A 20 13.36 6.34 -10.45
N LYS A 21 14.46 6.88 -10.99
CA LYS A 21 15.82 6.45 -10.61
C LYS A 21 16.11 6.68 -9.12
N VAL A 22 15.68 7.82 -8.58
CA VAL A 22 15.83 8.17 -7.17
C VAL A 22 14.98 7.26 -6.28
N ARG A 23 13.74 6.95 -6.68
CA ARG A 23 12.88 5.97 -6.01
C ARG A 23 13.50 4.57 -6.00
N PHE A 24 14.00 4.09 -7.14
CA PHE A 24 14.70 2.80 -7.21
C PHE A 24 15.97 2.77 -6.35
N ALA A 25 16.72 3.87 -6.27
CA ALA A 25 17.87 3.99 -5.37
C ALA A 25 17.43 3.95 -3.89
N ALA A 26 16.36 4.65 -3.53
CA ALA A 26 15.79 4.65 -2.19
C ALA A 26 15.28 3.26 -1.76
N LEU A 27 14.62 2.52 -2.66
CA LEU A 27 14.16 1.16 -2.40
C LEU A 27 15.31 0.18 -2.22
N ARG A 28 16.38 0.32 -3.01
CA ARG A 28 17.61 -0.47 -2.83
C ARG A 28 18.31 -0.15 -1.51
N LEU A 29 18.29 1.12 -1.10
CA LEU A 29 18.83 1.54 0.20
C LEU A 29 18.00 0.97 1.36
N LEU A 30 16.67 1.03 1.27
CA LEU A 30 15.74 0.40 2.22
C LEU A 30 16.02 -1.10 2.36
N ARG A 31 16.23 -1.80 1.24
CA ARG A 31 16.62 -3.21 1.23
C ARG A 31 17.94 -3.45 1.96
N ALA A 32 18.97 -2.67 1.66
CA ALA A 32 20.27 -2.78 2.32
C ALA A 32 20.18 -2.51 3.83
N LEU A 33 19.33 -1.56 4.23
CA LEU A 33 19.10 -1.18 5.61
C LEU A 33 18.28 -2.22 6.39
N GLY A 34 17.32 -2.90 5.75
CA GLY A 34 16.57 -4.00 6.37
C GLY A 34 17.48 -5.11 6.91
N GLY A 35 18.57 -5.44 6.20
CA GLY A 35 19.58 -6.39 6.67
C GLY A 35 20.45 -5.88 7.84
N PHE A 36 20.53 -4.57 8.06
CA PHE A 36 21.27 -3.97 9.17
C PHE A 36 20.44 -3.92 10.46
N PHE A 37 19.15 -3.61 10.36
CA PHE A 37 18.27 -3.46 11.51
C PHE A 37 17.75 -4.79 12.09
N THR A 38 17.99 -5.93 11.43
CA THR A 38 17.85 -7.25 12.08
C THR A 38 18.80 -7.41 13.28
N LEU A 39 19.88 -6.63 13.33
CA LEU A 39 20.87 -6.66 14.41
C LEU A 39 20.61 -5.62 15.52
N VAL A 40 19.74 -4.62 15.28
CA VAL A 40 19.43 -3.56 16.24
C VAL A 40 17.91 -3.31 16.24
N PRO A 41 17.17 -3.78 17.26
CA PRO A 41 15.72 -3.60 17.31
C PRO A 41 15.37 -2.11 17.41
N LEU A 42 14.48 -1.67 16.51
CA LEU A 42 13.92 -0.32 16.56
C LEU A 42 12.79 -0.26 17.60
N ASP A 43 12.75 0.85 18.33
CA ASP A 43 11.61 1.21 19.17
C ASP A 43 10.39 1.53 18.28
N ALA A 44 9.20 1.10 18.69
CA ALA A 44 7.95 1.37 17.98
C ALA A 44 7.64 2.88 17.93
N ALA A 45 8.14 3.66 18.90
CA ALA A 45 8.06 5.12 18.90
C ALA A 45 9.14 5.81 18.04
N SER A 46 10.01 5.05 17.37
CA SER A 46 11.08 5.61 16.57
C SER A 46 10.50 6.40 15.38
N PRO A 47 11.02 7.60 15.09
CA PRO A 47 10.61 8.35 13.90
C PRO A 47 10.87 7.58 12.59
N ILE A 48 11.79 6.61 12.63
CA ILE A 48 12.04 5.70 11.52
C ILE A 48 10.83 4.78 11.29
N VAL A 49 10.25 4.23 12.35
CA VAL A 49 9.07 3.35 12.26
C VAL A 49 7.87 4.13 11.72
N GLU A 50 7.69 5.39 12.15
CA GLU A 50 6.67 6.28 11.58
C GLU A 50 6.85 6.51 10.09
N GLN A 51 8.08 6.78 9.63
CA GLN A 51 8.38 6.96 8.22
C GLN A 51 8.12 5.68 7.40
N LEU A 52 8.45 4.51 7.96
CA LEU A 52 8.17 3.23 7.32
C LEU A 52 6.66 3.00 7.16
N HIS A 53 5.86 3.33 8.18
CA HIS A 53 4.41 3.30 8.07
C HIS A 53 3.86 4.27 7.01
N ALA A 54 4.44 5.46 6.90
CA ALA A 54 4.01 6.47 5.94
C ALA A 54 4.24 6.07 4.46
N ILE A 55 5.26 5.26 4.18
CA ILE A 55 5.53 4.74 2.82
C ILE A 55 4.87 3.39 2.53
N LEU A 56 4.35 2.71 3.55
CA LEU A 56 3.83 1.36 3.44
C LEU A 56 2.70 1.22 2.40
N PRO A 57 1.70 2.14 2.32
CA PRO A 57 0.67 2.08 1.28
C PRO A 57 1.25 2.11 -0.14
N LEU A 58 2.30 2.92 -0.35
CA LEU A 58 3.00 2.99 -1.64
C LEU A 58 3.68 1.66 -1.96
N LEU A 59 4.43 1.09 -1.01
CA LEU A 59 5.10 -0.20 -1.21
C LEU A 59 4.11 -1.31 -1.53
N ILE A 60 2.99 -1.39 -0.79
CA ILE A 60 1.94 -2.39 -0.99
C ILE A 60 1.30 -2.23 -2.37
N VAL A 61 0.86 -1.03 -2.74
CA VAL A 61 0.20 -0.79 -4.04
C VAL A 61 1.13 -1.09 -5.22
N HIS A 62 2.38 -0.65 -5.16
CA HIS A 62 3.35 -0.90 -6.23
C HIS A 62 3.93 -2.33 -6.22
N SER A 63 3.76 -3.11 -5.15
CA SER A 63 4.05 -4.55 -5.17
C SER A 63 3.05 -5.36 -6.02
N CYS A 64 1.99 -4.71 -6.54
CA CYS A 64 1.04 -5.25 -7.52
C CYS A 64 1.20 -4.59 -8.91
N HIS A 65 2.36 -4.00 -9.19
CA HIS A 65 2.63 -3.33 -10.46
C HIS A 65 2.62 -4.32 -11.63
N THR A 66 2.21 -3.91 -12.84
CA THR A 66 2.17 -4.80 -14.01
C THR A 66 3.57 -5.13 -14.53
N ASP A 67 4.44 -4.13 -14.63
CA ASP A 67 5.88 -4.33 -14.89
C ASP A 67 6.55 -5.16 -13.79
N ALA A 68 7.18 -6.27 -14.20
CA ALA A 68 7.79 -7.24 -13.31
C ALA A 68 9.02 -6.69 -12.58
N ALA A 69 9.81 -5.84 -13.23
CA ALA A 69 10.99 -5.24 -12.61
C ALA A 69 10.59 -4.30 -11.47
N THR A 70 9.59 -3.46 -11.70
CA THR A 70 9.03 -2.55 -10.71
C THR A 70 8.42 -3.33 -9.55
N ARG A 71 7.54 -4.30 -9.84
CA ARG A 71 6.93 -5.17 -8.84
C ARG A 71 7.97 -5.82 -7.94
N ARG A 72 9.00 -6.43 -8.53
CA ARG A 72 10.09 -7.08 -7.79
C ARG A 72 10.78 -6.13 -6.82
N VAL A 73 11.13 -4.91 -7.25
CA VAL A 73 11.82 -3.97 -6.36
C VAL A 73 10.94 -3.56 -5.18
N TYR A 74 9.66 -3.30 -5.41
CA TYR A 74 8.74 -2.94 -4.33
C TYR A 74 8.46 -4.11 -3.38
N SER A 75 8.32 -5.33 -3.89
CA SER A 75 8.19 -6.54 -3.06
C SER A 75 9.44 -6.80 -2.22
N GLU A 76 10.64 -6.65 -2.80
CA GLU A 76 11.90 -6.77 -2.06
C GLU A 76 12.03 -5.70 -0.97
N ALA A 77 11.60 -4.46 -1.24
CA ALA A 77 11.58 -3.40 -0.25
C ALA A 77 10.56 -3.67 0.86
N LEU A 78 9.36 -4.16 0.53
CA LEU A 78 8.33 -4.51 1.49
C LEU A 78 8.80 -5.65 2.42
N ALA A 79 9.44 -6.68 1.86
CA ALA A 79 10.05 -7.77 2.63
C ALA A 79 11.16 -7.28 3.59
N ALA A 80 11.92 -6.25 3.19
CA ALA A 80 12.93 -5.65 4.05
C ALA A 80 12.34 -4.82 5.20
N VAL A 81 11.14 -4.24 5.02
CA VAL A 81 10.43 -3.45 6.03
C VAL A 81 9.64 -4.33 7.01
N GLU A 82 9.18 -5.51 6.57
CA GLU A 82 8.42 -6.46 7.37
C GLU A 82 8.99 -6.74 8.78
N PRO A 83 10.25 -7.17 8.94
CA PRO A 83 10.80 -7.45 10.26
C PRO A 83 10.91 -6.20 11.14
N LEU A 84 11.03 -5.01 10.52
CA LEU A 84 11.16 -3.73 11.24
C LEU A 84 9.83 -3.28 11.85
N LEU A 85 8.73 -3.57 11.15
CA LEU A 85 7.38 -3.28 11.62
C LEU A 85 6.79 -4.42 12.47
N ARG A 86 7.49 -5.56 12.58
CA ARG A 86 7.03 -6.76 13.31
C ARG A 86 5.70 -7.30 12.80
N VAL A 87 5.43 -7.13 11.52
CA VAL A 87 4.27 -7.73 10.86
C VAL A 87 4.65 -9.10 10.34
N LYS A 88 3.77 -10.09 10.47
CA LYS A 88 3.98 -11.40 9.85
C LYS A 88 3.32 -11.43 8.47
N THR A 89 4.16 -11.62 7.46
CA THR A 89 3.90 -12.00 6.08
C THR A 89 2.93 -11.11 5.30
N TRP A 90 3.49 -10.16 4.54
CA TRP A 90 2.77 -9.35 3.55
C TRP A 90 2.57 -10.06 2.20
N LEU A 91 3.47 -11.00 1.89
CA LEU A 91 3.67 -11.52 0.55
C LEU A 91 3.39 -13.03 0.52
N THR A 92 2.45 -13.41 -0.36
CA THR A 92 2.48 -14.71 -1.03
C THR A 92 3.40 -14.57 -2.24
N ASP A 93 4.20 -15.59 -2.58
CA ASP A 93 5.27 -15.58 -3.59
C ASP A 93 5.01 -14.63 -4.79
N CYS A 94 5.67 -13.46 -4.77
CA CYS A 94 5.46 -12.39 -5.76
C CYS A 94 5.96 -12.74 -7.17
N ASP A 95 6.83 -13.74 -7.29
CA ASP A 95 7.44 -14.16 -8.55
C ASP A 95 6.46 -14.91 -9.45
N ALA A 96 5.31 -15.36 -8.93
CA ALA A 96 4.28 -16.04 -9.71
C ALA A 96 3.29 -15.09 -10.40
N ILE A 97 3.27 -13.81 -10.01
CA ILE A 97 2.34 -12.81 -10.56
C ILE A 97 2.87 -12.44 -11.94
N SER A 98 2.47 -13.22 -12.94
CA SER A 98 2.61 -12.83 -14.35
C SER A 98 1.46 -11.88 -14.70
N ASP A 99 1.28 -11.52 -15.96
CA ASP A 99 0.31 -10.53 -16.48
C ASP A 99 -1.19 -10.94 -16.29
N VAL A 100 -1.51 -11.63 -15.18
CA VAL A 100 -2.63 -12.53 -15.01
C VAL A 100 -3.63 -11.95 -14.02
N GLY A 101 -4.56 -11.17 -14.57
CA GLY A 101 -5.91 -11.00 -14.02
C GLY A 101 -6.03 -10.25 -12.68
N CYS A 102 -7.13 -9.53 -12.53
CA CYS A 102 -7.47 -8.81 -11.30
C CYS A 102 -7.55 -9.66 -10.01
N ASN A 103 -7.43 -11.00 -10.10
CA ASN A 103 -7.65 -11.90 -8.98
C ASN A 103 -6.40 -12.15 -8.13
N GLU A 104 -5.20 -12.23 -8.74
CA GLU A 104 -3.96 -12.46 -7.99
C GLU A 104 -3.57 -11.23 -7.16
N HIS A 105 -3.72 -10.02 -7.71
CA HIS A 105 -3.52 -8.77 -6.95
C HIS A 105 -4.51 -8.63 -5.78
N THR A 106 -5.71 -9.19 -5.89
CA THR A 106 -6.70 -9.12 -4.81
C THR A 106 -6.23 -9.93 -3.59
N THR A 107 -5.73 -11.14 -3.79
CA THR A 107 -5.25 -12.00 -2.69
C THR A 107 -4.08 -11.37 -1.95
N GLN A 108 -3.13 -10.77 -2.66
CA GLN A 108 -1.98 -10.09 -2.05
C GLN A 108 -2.40 -8.87 -1.23
N LEU A 109 -3.27 -8.01 -1.78
CA LEU A 109 -3.75 -6.83 -1.06
C LEU A 109 -4.61 -7.23 0.16
N GLN A 110 -5.39 -8.32 0.08
CA GLN A 110 -6.14 -8.87 1.21
C GLN A 110 -5.21 -9.37 2.31
N ALA A 111 -4.16 -10.12 1.96
CA ALA A 111 -3.15 -10.57 2.93
C ALA A 111 -2.47 -9.38 3.61
N ALA A 112 -2.12 -8.35 2.83
CA ALA A 112 -1.54 -7.12 3.37
C ALA A 112 -2.48 -6.43 4.37
N VAL A 113 -3.76 -6.25 4.04
CA VAL A 113 -4.74 -5.65 4.98
C VAL A 113 -4.92 -6.50 6.24
N ALA A 114 -5.04 -7.82 6.12
CA ALA A 114 -5.16 -8.72 7.27
C ALA A 114 -3.94 -8.59 8.22
N ALA A 115 -2.75 -8.45 7.65
CA ALA A 115 -1.52 -8.25 8.41
C ALA A 115 -1.49 -6.86 9.10
N LEU A 116 -1.96 -5.80 8.44
CA LEU A 116 -2.13 -4.47 9.04
C LEU A 116 -3.15 -4.50 10.17
N GLU A 117 -4.26 -5.19 10.00
CA GLU A 117 -5.28 -5.30 11.03
C GLU A 117 -4.74 -6.03 12.26
N ALA A 118 -4.03 -7.15 12.06
CA ALA A 118 -3.47 -7.93 13.17
C ALA A 118 -2.37 -7.20 13.93
N GLY A 119 -1.47 -6.49 13.24
CA GLY A 119 -0.30 -5.85 13.84
C GLY A 119 -0.47 -4.38 14.19
N HIS A 120 -1.32 -3.65 13.45
CA HIS A 120 -1.34 -2.19 13.41
C HIS A 120 -2.75 -1.60 13.23
N LYS A 121 -3.78 -2.23 13.82
CA LYS A 121 -5.18 -1.79 13.74
C LYS A 121 -5.39 -0.29 13.99
N ALA A 122 -4.67 0.27 14.97
CA ALA A 122 -4.76 1.69 15.33
C ALA A 122 -4.28 2.64 14.22
N ARG A 123 -3.55 2.15 13.21
CA ARG A 123 -2.98 2.92 12.10
C ARG A 123 -3.75 2.77 10.78
N LEU A 124 -4.81 1.95 10.73
CA LEU A 124 -5.57 1.70 9.49
C LEU A 124 -6.06 3.00 8.84
N GLU A 125 -6.48 3.97 9.65
CA GLU A 125 -6.86 5.30 9.21
C GLU A 125 -5.73 6.04 8.46
N ALA A 126 -4.50 5.99 8.97
CA ALA A 126 -3.35 6.61 8.30
C ALA A 126 -3.01 5.93 6.96
N TYR A 127 -3.27 4.62 6.83
CA TYR A 127 -3.06 3.92 5.56
C TYR A 127 -4.12 4.29 4.52
N VAL A 128 -5.35 4.61 4.94
CA VAL A 128 -6.37 5.16 4.03
C VAL A 128 -5.87 6.48 3.44
N ASP A 129 -5.35 7.37 4.29
CA ASP A 129 -4.86 8.68 3.86
C ASP A 129 -3.63 8.54 2.93
N GLY A 130 -2.68 7.65 3.25
CA GLY A 130 -1.54 7.36 2.39
C GLY A 130 -1.93 6.72 1.04
N THR A 131 -2.99 5.91 1.01
CA THR A 131 -3.51 5.30 -0.24
C THR A 131 -4.23 6.32 -1.11
N ALA A 132 -4.95 7.27 -0.50
CA ALA A 132 -5.61 8.37 -1.20
C ALA A 132 -4.63 9.17 -2.06
N MET A 133 -3.41 9.38 -1.56
CA MET A 133 -2.36 10.06 -2.30
C MET A 133 -1.99 9.32 -3.59
N GLN A 134 -1.88 7.97 -3.54
CA GLN A 134 -1.58 7.16 -4.73
C GLN A 134 -2.72 7.20 -5.75
N LEU A 135 -3.96 7.13 -5.25
CA LEU A 135 -5.16 7.18 -6.07
C LEU A 135 -5.31 8.52 -6.81
N ALA A 136 -4.96 9.64 -6.16
CA ALA A 136 -5.10 10.98 -6.75
C ALA A 136 -3.89 11.40 -7.61
N ALA A 137 -2.66 11.00 -7.23
CA ALA A 137 -1.44 11.57 -7.79
C ALA A 137 -0.73 10.70 -8.83
N SER A 138 -0.99 9.39 -8.89
CA SER A 138 -0.28 8.52 -9.85
C SER A 138 -0.77 8.73 -11.28
N LYS A 139 0.18 8.84 -12.22
CA LYS A 139 -0.14 8.91 -13.65
C LYS A 139 -0.51 7.53 -14.19
N GLU A 140 -0.09 6.48 -13.50
CA GLU A 140 -0.26 5.10 -13.92
C GLU A 140 -1.62 4.53 -13.49
N ALA A 141 -2.46 4.23 -14.48
CA ALA A 141 -3.83 3.77 -14.21
C ALA A 141 -3.87 2.48 -13.37
N HIS A 142 -2.91 1.58 -13.55
CA HIS A 142 -2.88 0.34 -12.77
C HIS A 142 -2.55 0.59 -11.28
N VAL A 143 -1.71 1.58 -10.96
CA VAL A 143 -1.41 2.00 -9.58
C VAL A 143 -2.66 2.58 -8.94
N ARG A 144 -3.35 3.49 -9.65
CA ARG A 144 -4.64 4.02 -9.19
C ARG A 144 -5.67 2.91 -8.97
N ALA A 145 -5.71 1.91 -9.84
CA ALA A 145 -6.65 0.80 -9.74
C ALA A 145 -6.34 -0.11 -8.53
N CYS A 146 -5.07 -0.40 -8.26
CA CYS A 146 -4.64 -1.14 -7.07
C CYS A 146 -4.88 -0.34 -5.78
N ALA A 147 -4.63 0.98 -5.81
CA ALA A 147 -4.92 1.89 -4.70
C ALA A 147 -6.43 1.95 -4.38
N ALA A 148 -7.29 1.94 -5.41
CA ALA A 148 -8.74 1.88 -5.22
C ALA A 148 -9.15 0.56 -4.54
N LEU A 149 -8.64 -0.57 -5.03
CA LEU A 149 -8.92 -1.88 -4.42
C LEU A 149 -8.44 -1.95 -2.97
N PHE A 150 -7.20 -1.52 -2.71
CA PHE A 150 -6.62 -1.48 -1.37
C PHE A 150 -7.41 -0.56 -0.42
N THR A 151 -7.88 0.60 -0.91
CA THR A 151 -8.73 1.51 -0.14
C THR A 151 -10.03 0.85 0.31
N GLY A 152 -10.68 0.05 -0.55
CA GLY A 152 -11.90 -0.67 -0.16
C GLY A 152 -11.65 -1.81 0.82
N LEU A 153 -10.52 -2.49 0.72
CA LEU A 153 -10.12 -3.50 1.72
C LEU A 153 -9.83 -2.85 3.07
N LEU A 154 -9.15 -1.70 3.08
CA LEU A 154 -8.95 -0.91 4.30
C LEU A 154 -10.27 -0.44 4.90
N LEU A 155 -11.22 0.01 4.05
CA LEU A 155 -12.55 0.41 4.48
C LEU A 155 -13.30 -0.72 5.21
N ASP A 156 -13.20 -1.95 4.72
CA ASP A 156 -13.83 -3.13 5.36
C ASP A 156 -13.14 -3.52 6.68
N ALA A 157 -11.83 -3.28 6.80
CA ALA A 157 -11.05 -3.56 8.00
C ALA A 157 -11.09 -2.43 9.06
N LEU A 158 -11.59 -1.24 8.72
CA LEU A 158 -11.67 -0.12 9.66
C LEU A 158 -12.66 -0.45 10.80
N PRO A 159 -12.30 -0.16 12.06
CA PRO A 159 -13.25 -0.25 13.18
C PRO A 159 -14.45 0.67 12.96
N GLU A 160 -15.67 0.20 13.21
CA GLU A 160 -16.92 0.95 12.95
C GLU A 160 -16.96 2.33 13.62
N GLU A 161 -16.30 2.48 14.76
CA GLU A 161 -16.18 3.75 15.49
C GLU A 161 -15.35 4.81 14.74
N ARG A 162 -14.57 4.43 13.72
CA ARG A 162 -13.74 5.34 12.90
C ARG A 162 -14.55 5.96 11.75
N ILE A 163 -15.61 6.67 12.10
CA ILE A 163 -16.59 7.22 11.13
C ILE A 163 -15.91 8.14 10.10
N GLU A 164 -15.01 9.03 10.54
CA GLU A 164 -14.33 9.95 9.62
C GLU A 164 -13.44 9.22 8.61
N ALA A 165 -12.71 8.20 9.06
CA ALA A 165 -11.88 7.37 8.19
C ALA A 165 -12.73 6.62 7.15
N HIS A 166 -13.89 6.09 7.55
CA HIS A 166 -14.85 5.47 6.64
C HIS A 166 -15.34 6.45 5.57
N LEU A 167 -15.69 7.68 5.97
CA LEU A 167 -16.15 8.72 5.04
C LEU A 167 -15.05 9.11 4.05
N ARG A 168 -13.79 9.22 4.49
CA ARG A 168 -12.66 9.51 3.61
C ARG A 168 -12.41 8.37 2.62
N ALA A 169 -12.35 7.13 3.08
CA ALA A 169 -12.19 5.97 2.21
C ALA A 169 -13.33 5.84 1.19
N ALA A 170 -14.58 6.03 1.61
CA ALA A 170 -15.73 6.04 0.70
C ALA A 170 -15.64 7.17 -0.33
N SER A 171 -15.24 8.38 0.09
CA SER A 171 -15.06 9.52 -0.81
C SER A 171 -13.99 9.26 -1.87
N ASN A 172 -12.88 8.63 -1.46
CA ASN A 172 -11.82 8.21 -2.37
C ASN A 172 -12.34 7.19 -3.41
N LEU A 173 -13.12 6.20 -2.99
CA LEU A 173 -13.73 5.23 -3.91
C LEU A 173 -14.73 5.89 -4.87
N ILE A 174 -15.54 6.83 -4.38
CA ILE A 174 -16.47 7.60 -5.23
C ILE A 174 -15.72 8.40 -6.29
N ALA A 175 -14.57 8.99 -5.94
CA ALA A 175 -13.71 9.66 -6.91
C ALA A 175 -13.16 8.65 -7.95
N ALA A 176 -12.68 7.48 -7.51
CA ALA A 176 -12.15 6.43 -8.38
C ALA A 176 -13.20 5.86 -9.35
N LEU A 177 -14.48 5.81 -8.95
CA LEU A 177 -15.59 5.42 -9.84
C LEU A 177 -15.77 6.36 -11.04
N ARG A 178 -15.19 7.56 -10.98
CA ARG A 178 -15.19 8.56 -12.06
C ARG A 178 -13.86 8.65 -12.79
N ASP A 179 -12.91 7.78 -12.50
CA ASP A 179 -11.59 7.77 -13.16
C ASP A 179 -11.75 7.58 -14.68
N PRO A 180 -10.95 8.25 -15.53
CA PRO A 180 -10.98 8.07 -16.98
C PRO A 180 -10.68 6.62 -17.40
N ASP A 181 -9.86 5.90 -16.65
CA ASP A 181 -9.48 4.53 -16.97
C ASP A 181 -10.57 3.52 -16.54
N PRO A 182 -11.08 2.68 -17.45
CA PRO A 182 -12.13 1.70 -17.13
C PRO A 182 -11.71 0.66 -16.09
N ARG A 183 -10.43 0.31 -16.00
CA ARG A 183 -9.91 -0.66 -15.02
C ARG A 183 -9.96 -0.08 -13.61
N VAL A 184 -9.65 1.21 -13.44
CA VAL A 184 -9.77 1.90 -12.15
C VAL A 184 -11.23 1.90 -11.70
N ARG A 185 -12.16 2.26 -12.60
CA ARG A 185 -13.60 2.23 -12.29
C ARG A 185 -14.09 0.83 -11.90
N ALA A 186 -13.68 -0.20 -12.63
CA ALA A 186 -14.08 -1.58 -12.35
C ALA A 186 -13.59 -2.07 -10.99
N LEU A 187 -12.33 -1.79 -10.63
CA LEU A 187 -11.79 -2.16 -9.32
C LEU A 187 -12.37 -1.31 -8.18
N ALA A 188 -12.62 -0.02 -8.41
CA ALA A 188 -13.33 0.83 -7.46
C ALA A 188 -14.76 0.32 -7.20
N ALA A 189 -15.49 -0.09 -8.24
CA ALA A 189 -16.83 -0.67 -8.11
C ALA A 189 -16.81 -2.00 -7.36
N ARG A 190 -15.85 -2.88 -7.67
CA ARG A 190 -15.64 -4.12 -6.93
C ARG A 190 -15.35 -3.85 -5.45
N ALA A 191 -14.45 -2.92 -5.18
CA ALA A 191 -14.04 -2.54 -3.82
C ALA A 191 -15.20 -1.94 -3.03
N ALA A 192 -15.99 -1.05 -3.66
CA ALA A 192 -17.19 -0.46 -3.06
C ALA A 192 -18.31 -1.48 -2.83
N GLY A 193 -18.48 -2.47 -3.73
CA GLY A 193 -19.46 -3.55 -3.55
C GLY A 193 -19.03 -4.61 -2.52
N ALA A 194 -17.72 -4.82 -2.35
CA ALA A 194 -17.18 -5.71 -1.34
C ALA A 194 -17.24 -5.07 0.06
N ALA A 195 -16.99 -3.76 0.16
CA ALA A 195 -17.21 -2.99 1.37
C ALA A 195 -18.72 -2.99 1.71
N LYS A 196 -19.12 -3.93 2.57
CA LYS A 196 -20.50 -4.19 3.03
C LYS A 196 -21.45 -4.96 2.08
N LEU A 197 -21.10 -6.23 1.82
CA LEU A 197 -22.08 -7.32 1.96
C LEU A 197 -22.21 -7.83 3.42
N THR A 198 -21.45 -7.27 4.35
CA THR A 198 -21.55 -7.49 5.81
C THR A 198 -22.51 -6.51 6.52
N GLY A 199 -23.01 -5.50 5.81
CA GLY A 199 -23.95 -4.49 6.33
C GLY A 199 -25.44 -4.79 6.08
N ALA A 200 -25.79 -5.94 5.50
CA ALA A 200 -27.16 -6.40 5.35
C ALA A 200 -27.41 -7.62 6.25
N ARG A 201 -27.75 -7.39 7.52
CA ARG A 201 -28.61 -8.32 8.25
C ARG A 201 -30.05 -7.81 8.11
N PRO A 202 -31.01 -8.58 7.57
CA PRO A 202 -32.39 -8.46 8.02
C PRO A 202 -32.50 -8.80 9.51
#